data_AF-A0A3B0XL24-F1
#
_entry.id   AF-A0A3B0XL24-F1
#
_cell.length_a   1.000
_cell.length_b   1.000
_cell.length_c   1.000
_cell.angle_alpha   90.00
_cell.angle_beta   90.00
_cell.angle_gamma   90.00
#
_symmetry.space_group_name_H-M   'P 1'
#
loop_
_entity.id
_entity.type
_entity.pdbx_description
1 polymer ?
#
loop_
_entity_poly.entity_id
_entity_poly.type
_entity_poly.pdbx_seq_one_letter_code
_entity_poly.pdbx_strand_id
1 'polypeptide(L)'
;MHPAFSVIFLTTLIGVAQGLFLALFSSQVYAEFNLLPDVTDSNLYGIGSVISLTLLIGGLIASFFHLGHPERAWRSAACWKTSWLSREVIALPAMMAAVFAYGLVHLMGLDSVAYTHGSIALNTSLFIGIFGVITTFALFICTAMIYACIKFLQEWSSPLTVVNYFLFGTASGFTLATALASYLKLAEQTQFFGGWAIALTIAVFITRLASLYRNTKIKHKSSVQTAIGIRHNKIQQQSQGAMGGSFNTREYFHGKTALF
;
A
#
# COMPACT_ATOMS: atom_id res chain seq x y z
N MET A 1 -6.89 -5.33 19.38
CA MET A 1 -5.51 -4.88 19.06
C MET A 1 -5.53 -3.37 18.94
N HIS A 2 -4.58 -2.67 19.55
CA HIS A 2 -4.34 -1.25 19.29
C HIS A 2 -3.22 -1.14 18.26
N PRO A 3 -3.52 -0.92 16.97
CA PRO A 3 -2.49 -0.76 15.96
C PRO A 3 -1.65 0.49 16.25
N ALA A 4 -0.33 0.39 16.05
CA ALA A 4 0.54 1.55 16.12
C ALA A 4 0.17 2.52 15.00
N PHE A 5 -0.01 3.81 15.32
CA PHE A 5 -0.34 4.85 14.34
C PHE A 5 0.67 4.90 13.18
N SER A 6 1.95 4.70 13.48
CA SER A 6 3.02 4.63 12.48
C SER A 6 2.77 3.57 11.39
N VAL A 7 2.21 2.41 11.74
CA VAL A 7 1.87 1.35 10.77
C VAL A 7 0.65 1.74 9.92
N ILE A 8 -0.32 2.46 10.51
CA ILE A 8 -1.48 2.98 9.77
C ILE A 8 -1.02 4.03 8.74
N PHE A 9 -0.19 4.99 9.16
CA PHE A 9 0.37 6.00 8.26
C PHE A 9 1.22 5.35 7.16
N LEU A 10 2.10 4.40 7.52
CA LEU A 10 2.91 3.64 6.57
C LEU A 10 2.05 3.04 5.45
N THR A 11 1.09 2.20 5.82
CA THR A 11 0.28 1.44 4.85
C THR A 11 -0.64 2.34 4.04
N THR A 12 -1.15 3.42 4.63
CA THR A 12 -2.02 4.38 3.93
C THR A 12 -1.23 5.23 2.93
N LEU A 13 -0.11 5.84 3.35
CA LEU A 13 0.69 6.71 2.50
C LEU A 13 1.28 5.94 1.31
N ILE A 14 1.84 4.75 1.56
CA ILE A 14 2.37 3.89 0.49
C ILE A 14 1.25 3.46 -0.45
N GLY A 15 0.10 3.02 0.08
CA GLY A 15 -1.04 2.60 -0.74
C GLY A 15 -1.55 3.69 -1.68
N VAL A 16 -1.72 4.92 -1.17
CA VAL A 16 -2.12 6.09 -1.98
C VAL A 16 -1.08 6.40 -3.06
N ALA A 17 0.22 6.35 -2.70
CA ALA A 17 1.30 6.62 -3.65
C ALA A 17 1.35 5.60 -4.80
N GLN A 18 1.17 4.32 -4.48
CA GLN A 18 1.06 3.24 -5.45
C GLN A 18 -0.13 3.43 -6.40
N GLY A 19 -1.31 3.73 -5.85
CA GLY A 19 -2.49 4.00 -6.66
C GLY A 19 -2.34 5.23 -7.55
N LEU A 20 -1.70 6.29 -7.05
CA LEU A 20 -1.44 7.50 -7.82
C LEU A 20 -0.52 7.21 -8.99
N PHE A 21 0.55 6.44 -8.79
CA PHE A 21 1.44 6.05 -9.87
C PHE A 21 0.73 5.21 -10.94
N LEU A 22 -0.12 4.25 -10.54
CA LEU A 22 -0.95 3.49 -11.48
C LEU A 22 -1.90 4.38 -12.28
N ALA A 23 -2.50 5.39 -11.65
CA ALA A 23 -3.34 6.37 -12.32
C ALA A 23 -2.54 7.15 -13.39
N LEU A 24 -1.39 7.73 -13.03
CA LEU A 24 -0.53 8.47 -13.95
C LEU A 24 -0.11 7.61 -15.15
N PHE A 25 0.40 6.41 -14.88
CA PHE A 25 0.83 5.50 -15.93
C PHE A 25 -0.33 5.07 -16.84
N SER A 26 -1.50 4.75 -16.28
CA SER A 26 -2.67 4.41 -17.10
C SER A 26 -3.11 5.57 -18.00
N SER A 27 -3.06 6.82 -17.52
CA SER A 27 -3.35 7.97 -18.37
C SER A 27 -2.34 8.13 -19.51
N GLN A 28 -1.04 7.91 -19.25
CA GLN A 28 -0.02 7.96 -20.31
C GLN A 28 -0.25 6.86 -21.35
N VAL A 29 -0.48 5.62 -20.92
CA VAL A 29 -0.76 4.51 -21.85
C VAL A 29 -1.94 4.88 -22.74
N TYR A 30 -3.04 5.38 -22.17
CA TYR A 30 -4.21 5.77 -22.97
C TYR A 30 -3.90 6.93 -23.93
N ALA A 31 -3.07 7.89 -23.52
CA ALA A 31 -2.64 8.98 -24.41
C ALA A 31 -1.79 8.48 -25.58
N GLU A 32 -0.83 7.58 -25.36
CA GLU A 32 0.02 7.03 -26.42
C GLU A 32 -0.76 6.19 -27.45
N PHE A 33 -1.88 5.60 -27.03
CA PHE A 33 -2.82 4.91 -27.93
C PHE A 33 -3.91 5.84 -28.51
N ASN A 34 -3.81 7.16 -28.33
CA ASN A 34 -4.79 8.16 -28.79
C ASN A 34 -6.21 7.96 -28.23
N LEU A 35 -6.33 7.35 -27.04
CA LEU A 35 -7.60 7.15 -26.33
C LEU A 35 -7.86 8.26 -25.30
N LEU A 36 -6.83 9.02 -24.93
CA LEU A 36 -6.90 10.22 -24.12
C LEU A 36 -6.07 11.33 -24.79
N PRO A 37 -6.33 12.62 -24.51
CA PRO A 37 -5.48 13.70 -24.97
C PRO A 37 -4.10 13.59 -24.33
N ASP A 38 -3.07 13.88 -25.13
CA ASP A 38 -1.73 14.06 -24.61
C ASP A 38 -1.69 15.27 -23.68
N VAL A 39 -1.11 15.07 -22.51
CA VAL A 39 -0.97 16.06 -21.45
C VAL A 39 0.46 16.17 -20.95
N THR A 40 1.42 15.74 -21.77
CA THR A 40 2.86 15.84 -21.46
C THR A 40 3.26 17.27 -21.09
N ASP A 41 2.71 18.28 -21.77
CA ASP A 41 2.97 19.71 -21.49
C ASP A 41 2.35 20.24 -20.18
N SER A 42 1.41 19.50 -19.58
CA SER A 42 0.68 19.94 -18.38
C SER A 42 1.43 19.73 -17.06
N ASN A 43 2.60 19.10 -17.10
CA ASN A 43 3.36 18.62 -15.94
C ASN A 43 2.62 17.60 -15.04
N LEU A 44 1.48 17.05 -15.46
CA LEU A 44 0.71 16.07 -14.68
C LEU A 44 1.57 14.88 -14.20
N TYR A 45 2.31 14.26 -15.12
CA TYR A 45 3.14 13.09 -14.81
C TYR A 45 4.30 13.46 -13.87
N GLY A 46 4.95 14.60 -14.09
CA GLY A 46 6.05 15.08 -13.26
C GLY A 46 5.60 15.42 -11.83
N ILE A 47 4.60 16.29 -11.68
CA ILE A 47 4.07 16.69 -10.37
C ILE A 47 3.45 15.50 -9.64
N GLY A 48 2.69 14.66 -10.34
CA GLY A 48 2.10 13.45 -9.77
C GLY A 48 3.16 12.48 -9.24
N SER A 49 4.31 12.35 -9.93
CA SER A 49 5.43 11.53 -9.49
C SER A 49 6.10 12.10 -8.23
N VAL A 50 6.26 13.42 -8.15
CA VAL A 50 6.79 14.09 -6.95
C VAL A 50 5.87 13.85 -5.74
N ILE A 51 4.55 13.96 -5.93
CA ILE A 51 3.57 13.68 -4.87
C ILE A 51 3.64 12.21 -4.46
N SER A 52 3.64 11.27 -5.42
CA SER A 52 3.76 9.84 -5.14
C SER A 52 5.06 9.53 -4.37
N LEU A 53 6.20 10.05 -4.81
CA LEU A 53 7.49 9.86 -4.15
C LEU A 53 7.49 10.45 -2.73
N THR A 54 6.89 11.62 -2.53
CA THR A 54 6.76 12.26 -1.20
C THR A 54 5.96 11.37 -0.25
N LEU A 55 4.86 10.79 -0.73
CA LEU A 55 4.04 9.85 0.05
C LEU A 55 4.79 8.55 0.36
N LEU A 56 5.55 7.99 -0.59
CA LEU A 56 6.41 6.82 -0.36
C LEU A 56 7.49 7.11 0.69
N ILE A 57 8.14 8.28 0.61
CA ILE A 57 9.13 8.72 1.61
C ILE A 57 8.46 8.90 2.98
N GLY A 58 7.29 9.54 3.03
CA GLY A 58 6.53 9.71 4.27
C GLY A 58 6.15 8.36 4.90
N GLY A 59 5.73 7.39 4.09
CA GLY A 59 5.50 6.02 4.51
C GLY A 59 6.77 5.35 5.03
N LEU A 60 7.88 5.42 4.30
CA LEU A 60 9.18 4.89 4.71
C LEU A 60 9.62 5.48 6.05
N ILE A 61 9.53 6.80 6.24
CA ILE A 61 9.83 7.48 7.51
C ILE A 61 8.90 6.96 8.62
N ALA A 62 7.60 6.83 8.35
CA ALA A 62 6.64 6.27 9.30
C ALA A 62 7.03 4.85 9.75
N SER A 63 7.66 4.06 8.89
CA SER A 63 8.13 2.71 9.24
C SER A 63 9.15 2.69 10.39
N PHE A 64 9.96 3.74 10.56
CA PHE A 64 11.00 3.74 11.59
C PHE A 64 10.43 3.90 13.01
N PHE A 65 9.28 4.56 13.16
CA PHE A 65 8.70 4.86 14.48
C PHE A 65 8.09 3.63 15.18
N HIS A 66 8.03 2.46 14.54
CA HIS A 66 7.63 1.21 15.21
C HIS A 66 8.78 0.20 15.36
N LEU A 67 10.00 0.55 14.93
CA LEU A 67 11.17 -0.30 15.08
C LEU A 67 11.75 -0.17 16.49
N GLY A 68 12.00 -1.29 17.15
CA GLY A 68 12.73 -1.28 18.43
C GLY A 68 14.22 -0.94 18.30
N HIS A 69 14.83 -1.27 17.16
CA HIS A 69 16.26 -1.06 16.87
C HIS A 69 16.46 -0.52 15.44
N PRO A 70 16.16 0.76 15.20
CA PRO A 70 16.19 1.37 13.86
C PRO A 70 17.58 1.31 13.21
N GLU A 71 18.66 1.29 13.99
CA GLU A 71 20.04 1.19 13.49
C GLU A 71 20.34 -0.13 12.77
N ARG A 72 19.51 -1.15 13.00
CA ARG A 72 19.63 -2.48 12.38
C ARG A 72 18.64 -2.68 11.23
N ALA A 73 17.88 -1.66 10.85
CA ALA A 73 16.84 -1.76 9.82
C ALA A 73 17.37 -2.31 8.49
N TRP A 74 18.60 -1.98 8.10
CA TRP A 74 19.23 -2.48 6.88
C TRP A 74 19.33 -4.02 6.81
N ARG A 75 19.41 -4.70 7.96
CA ARG A 75 19.46 -6.17 8.01
C ARG A 75 18.15 -6.84 7.62
N SER A 76 17.03 -6.09 7.66
CA SER A 76 15.71 -6.62 7.31
C SER A 76 15.60 -7.09 5.85
N ALA A 77 16.49 -6.62 4.95
CA ALA A 77 16.54 -7.06 3.55
C ALA A 77 17.15 -8.48 3.35
N ALA A 78 17.79 -9.07 4.37
CA ALA A 78 18.56 -10.30 4.20
C ALA A 78 17.71 -11.56 3.94
N CYS A 79 16.48 -11.62 4.47
CA CYS A 79 15.63 -12.82 4.45
C CYS A 79 14.56 -12.83 3.34
N TRP A 80 14.84 -12.21 2.19
CA TRP A 80 13.85 -11.98 1.12
C TRP A 80 13.24 -13.26 0.52
N LYS A 81 13.94 -14.40 0.59
CA LYS A 81 13.39 -15.68 0.10
C LYS A 81 12.24 -16.19 0.96
N THR A 82 12.22 -15.89 2.26
CA THR A 82 11.27 -16.49 3.22
C THR A 82 10.37 -15.47 3.92
N SER A 83 10.72 -14.18 3.91
CA SER A 83 9.99 -13.12 4.62
C SER A 83 9.35 -12.12 3.65
N TRP A 84 8.03 -11.93 3.76
CA TRP A 84 7.30 -10.91 3.01
C TRP A 84 7.69 -9.48 3.42
N LEU A 85 7.98 -9.25 4.70
CA LEU A 85 8.51 -7.98 5.19
C LEU A 85 9.85 -7.66 4.52
N SER A 86 10.72 -8.66 4.37
CA SER A 86 12.02 -8.49 3.70
C SER A 86 11.87 -8.16 2.22
N ARG A 87 10.86 -8.74 1.55
CA ARG A 87 10.51 -8.41 0.16
C ARG A 87 9.96 -6.99 0.02
N GLU A 88 9.14 -6.53 0.98
CA GLU A 88 8.66 -5.13 1.02
C GLU A 88 9.81 -4.13 1.12
N VAL A 89 10.79 -4.40 1.99
CA VAL A 89 12.01 -3.57 2.17
C VAL A 89 12.83 -3.45 0.89
N ILE A 90 12.72 -4.39 -0.06
CA ILE A 90 13.37 -4.33 -1.39
C ILE A 90 12.44 -3.67 -2.42
N ALA A 91 11.16 -4.05 -2.44
CA ALA A 91 10.19 -3.56 -3.40
C ALA A 91 9.91 -2.05 -3.24
N LEU A 92 9.90 -1.53 -2.01
CA LEU A 92 9.63 -0.12 -1.74
C LEU A 92 10.72 0.80 -2.34
N PRO A 93 12.03 0.61 -2.05
CA PRO A 93 13.08 1.39 -2.72
C PRO A 93 13.10 1.22 -4.23
N ALA A 94 12.81 0.02 -4.76
CA ALA A 94 12.75 -0.21 -6.20
C ALA A 94 11.62 0.59 -6.86
N MET A 95 10.44 0.62 -6.23
CA MET A 95 9.33 1.46 -6.67
C MET A 95 9.68 2.95 -6.56
N MET A 96 10.27 3.39 -5.44
CA MET A 96 10.71 4.78 -5.28
C MET A 96 11.68 5.21 -6.37
N ALA A 97 12.65 4.36 -6.73
CA ALA A 97 13.59 4.62 -7.81
C ALA A 97 12.89 4.70 -9.18
N ALA A 98 11.91 3.82 -9.44
CA ALA A 98 11.13 3.84 -10.67
C ALA A 98 10.27 5.10 -10.80
N VAL A 99 9.54 5.48 -9.73
CA VAL A 99 8.73 6.71 -9.67
C VAL A 99 9.60 7.94 -9.81
N PHE A 100 10.77 7.96 -9.16
CA PHE A 100 11.73 9.05 -9.29
C PHE A 100 12.22 9.20 -10.73
N ALA A 101 12.66 8.10 -11.36
CA ALA A 101 13.14 8.12 -12.75
C ALA A 101 12.02 8.56 -13.72
N TYR A 102 10.80 8.04 -13.53
CA TYR A 102 9.63 8.42 -14.31
C TYR A 102 9.33 9.92 -14.19
N GLY A 103 9.26 10.44 -12.95
CA GLY A 103 9.05 11.87 -12.71
C GLY A 103 10.18 12.75 -13.26
N LEU A 104 11.43 12.31 -13.14
CA LEU A 104 12.60 13.03 -13.64
C LEU A 104 12.55 13.19 -15.16
N VAL A 105 12.20 12.12 -15.88
CA VAL A 105 12.09 12.15 -17.35
C VAL A 105 11.04 13.16 -17.81
N HIS A 106 9.89 13.20 -17.15
CA HIS A 106 8.84 14.18 -17.49
C HIS A 106 9.21 15.61 -17.08
N LEU A 107 9.75 15.83 -15.88
CA LEU A 107 10.06 17.19 -15.38
C LEU A 107 11.23 17.85 -16.11
N MET A 108 12.20 17.05 -16.57
CA MET A 108 13.37 17.56 -17.29
C MET A 108 13.17 17.59 -18.81
N GLY A 109 12.00 17.17 -19.31
CA GLY A 109 11.76 17.07 -20.75
C GLY A 109 12.72 16.10 -21.45
N LEU A 110 13.17 15.06 -20.75
CA LEU A 110 14.08 14.04 -21.28
C LEU A 110 13.32 12.94 -22.04
N ASP A 111 11.99 13.06 -22.10
CA ASP A 111 11.17 12.07 -22.76
C ASP A 111 11.33 12.16 -24.28
N SER A 112 11.63 11.03 -24.90
CA SER A 112 11.90 10.94 -26.33
C SER A 112 11.18 9.73 -26.92
N VAL A 113 10.88 9.79 -28.21
CA VAL A 113 10.25 8.68 -28.91
C VAL A 113 11.24 7.52 -29.00
N ALA A 114 10.94 6.42 -28.31
CA ALA A 114 11.77 5.22 -28.27
C ALA A 114 11.44 4.25 -29.41
N TYR A 115 10.15 4.16 -29.76
CA TYR A 115 9.66 3.24 -30.78
C TYR A 115 8.48 3.84 -31.53
N THR A 116 8.43 3.65 -32.85
CA THR A 116 7.32 4.11 -33.67
C THR A 116 6.81 2.96 -34.54
N HIS A 117 5.51 2.73 -34.54
CA HIS A 117 4.85 1.77 -35.41
C HIS A 117 3.52 2.35 -35.93
N GLY A 118 3.47 2.63 -37.23
CA GLY A 118 2.32 3.31 -37.83
C GLY A 118 2.12 4.71 -37.23
N SER A 119 0.92 4.97 -36.71
CA SER A 119 0.56 6.24 -36.04
C SER A 119 0.87 6.26 -34.54
N ILE A 120 1.44 5.18 -33.98
CA ILE A 120 1.73 5.07 -32.54
C ILE A 120 3.22 5.35 -32.33
N ALA A 121 3.52 6.33 -31.49
CA ALA A 121 4.85 6.66 -31.01
C ALA A 121 4.91 6.39 -29.50
N LEU A 122 5.73 5.42 -29.10
CA LEU A 122 5.93 5.05 -27.72
C LEU A 122 7.13 5.80 -27.16
N ASN A 123 6.93 6.45 -26.02
CA ASN A 123 7.95 7.28 -25.40
C ASN A 123 8.84 6.45 -24.46
N THR A 124 10.07 6.92 -24.21
CA THR A 124 11.02 6.30 -23.27
C THR A 124 10.45 6.18 -21.86
N SER A 125 9.66 7.17 -21.42
CA SER A 125 8.99 7.17 -20.12
C SER A 125 8.03 5.99 -19.95
N LEU A 126 7.44 5.45 -21.04
CA LEU A 126 6.56 4.29 -20.98
C LEU A 126 7.28 3.06 -20.42
N PHE A 127 8.50 2.80 -20.87
CA PHE A 127 9.28 1.63 -20.42
C PHE A 127 9.69 1.75 -18.95
N ILE A 128 10.05 2.95 -18.51
CA ILE A 128 10.30 3.25 -17.10
C ILE A 128 9.00 3.06 -16.29
N GLY A 129 7.89 3.52 -16.85
CA GLY A 129 6.55 3.35 -16.31
C GLY A 129 6.18 1.88 -16.12
N ILE A 130 6.44 1.02 -17.11
CA ILE A 130 6.21 -0.44 -17.02
C ILE A 130 7.00 -1.05 -15.86
N PHE A 131 8.28 -0.69 -15.72
CA PHE A 131 9.08 -1.13 -14.57
C PHE A 131 8.51 -0.62 -13.23
N GLY A 132 8.03 0.63 -13.20
CA GLY A 132 7.31 1.20 -12.07
C GLY A 132 6.03 0.43 -11.73
N VAL A 133 5.27 -0.02 -12.72
CA VAL A 133 4.05 -0.81 -12.52
C VAL A 133 4.39 -2.17 -11.93
N ILE A 134 5.41 -2.85 -12.46
CA ILE A 134 5.87 -4.15 -11.94
C ILE A 134 6.28 -4.03 -10.46
N THR A 135 7.09 -3.02 -10.13
CA THR A 135 7.52 -2.78 -8.74
C THR A 135 6.35 -2.34 -7.84
N THR A 136 5.39 -1.59 -8.37
CA THR A 136 4.15 -1.22 -7.66
C THR A 136 3.30 -2.44 -7.30
N PHE A 137 3.08 -3.36 -8.24
CA PHE A 137 2.36 -4.61 -7.96
C PHE A 137 3.13 -5.51 -6.99
N ALA A 138 4.45 -5.62 -7.16
CA ALA A 138 5.30 -6.36 -6.23
C ALA A 138 5.16 -5.80 -4.81
N LEU A 139 5.18 -4.47 -4.65
CA LEU A 139 5.02 -3.82 -3.35
C LEU A 139 3.63 -4.06 -2.75
N PHE A 140 2.54 -3.94 -3.52
CA PHE A 140 1.18 -4.24 -3.04
C PHE A 140 1.07 -5.67 -2.52
N ILE A 141 1.63 -6.63 -3.26
CA ILE A 141 1.64 -8.03 -2.85
C ILE A 141 2.47 -8.19 -1.57
N CYS A 142 3.65 -7.58 -1.48
CA CYS A 142 4.50 -7.67 -0.30
C CYS A 142 3.78 -7.15 0.95
N THR A 143 3.28 -5.91 0.90
CA THR A 143 2.58 -5.27 2.02
C THR A 143 1.36 -6.09 2.45
N ALA A 144 0.54 -6.55 1.51
CA ALA A 144 -0.65 -7.32 1.87
C ALA A 144 -0.32 -8.71 2.42
N MET A 145 0.72 -9.36 1.90
CA MET A 145 1.11 -10.70 2.32
C MET A 145 1.73 -10.72 3.71
N ILE A 146 2.25 -9.60 4.24
CA ILE A 146 2.63 -9.49 5.66
C ILE A 146 1.45 -9.84 6.56
N TYR A 147 0.23 -9.48 6.16
CA TYR A 147 -0.99 -9.79 6.91
C TYR A 147 -1.60 -11.13 6.48
N ALA A 148 -1.71 -11.38 5.18
CA ALA A 148 -2.39 -12.56 4.66
C ALA A 148 -1.66 -13.88 4.96
N CYS A 149 -0.35 -13.86 5.20
CA CYS A 149 0.41 -15.06 5.54
C CYS A 149 0.22 -15.53 6.99
N ILE A 150 -0.40 -14.70 7.85
CA ILE A 150 -0.58 -14.98 9.27
C ILE A 150 -1.78 -15.91 9.50
N LYS A 151 -1.54 -17.22 9.36
CA LYS A 151 -2.60 -18.25 9.45
C LYS A 151 -3.39 -18.28 10.77
N PHE A 152 -2.80 -17.77 11.86
CA PHE A 152 -3.48 -17.74 13.17
C PHE A 152 -4.54 -16.64 13.26
N LEU A 153 -4.37 -15.52 12.55
CA LEU A 153 -5.38 -14.45 12.42
C LEU A 153 -6.24 -14.76 11.20
N GLN A 154 -7.28 -15.56 11.41
CA GLN A 154 -8.11 -16.09 10.33
C GLN A 154 -8.87 -14.97 9.58
N GLU A 155 -9.13 -13.86 10.25
CA GLU A 155 -9.72 -12.64 9.69
C GLU A 155 -8.82 -12.01 8.63
N TRP A 156 -7.49 -12.13 8.78
CA TRP A 156 -6.49 -11.57 7.87
C TRP A 156 -5.99 -12.59 6.86
N SER A 157 -5.94 -13.87 7.23
CA SER A 157 -5.47 -14.97 6.37
C SER A 157 -6.52 -15.34 5.30
N SER A 158 -6.66 -14.48 4.30
CA SER A 158 -7.61 -14.59 3.19
C SER A 158 -7.07 -13.93 1.93
N PRO A 159 -7.35 -14.45 0.72
CA PRO A 159 -7.07 -13.73 -0.54
C PRO A 159 -7.74 -12.35 -0.58
N LEU A 160 -8.89 -12.18 0.08
CA LEU A 160 -9.57 -10.89 0.18
C LEU A 160 -8.70 -9.81 0.84
N THR A 161 -7.73 -10.17 1.68
CA THR A 161 -6.79 -9.20 2.26
C THR A 161 -5.92 -8.59 1.16
N VAL A 162 -5.35 -9.41 0.29
CA VAL A 162 -4.53 -8.95 -0.84
C VAL A 162 -5.34 -8.07 -1.79
N VAL A 163 -6.56 -8.52 -2.13
CA VAL A 163 -7.47 -7.75 -2.99
C VAL A 163 -7.84 -6.40 -2.36
N ASN A 164 -8.17 -6.37 -1.06
CA ASN A 164 -8.51 -5.13 -0.38
C ASN A 164 -7.33 -4.15 -0.33
N TYR A 165 -6.11 -4.60 -0.02
CA TYR A 165 -4.93 -3.72 -0.02
C TYR A 165 -4.72 -3.06 -1.39
N PHE A 166 -4.78 -3.86 -2.46
CA PHE A 166 -4.67 -3.34 -3.83
C PHE A 166 -5.79 -2.34 -4.16
N LEU A 167 -7.05 -2.68 -3.89
CA LEU A 167 -8.19 -1.84 -4.24
C LEU A 167 -8.25 -0.54 -3.42
N PHE A 168 -7.99 -0.59 -2.10
CA PHE A 168 -7.98 0.62 -1.27
C PHE A 168 -6.85 1.57 -1.68
N GLY A 169 -5.64 1.05 -1.92
CA GLY A 169 -4.54 1.88 -2.40
C GLY A 169 -4.82 2.48 -3.77
N THR A 170 -5.29 1.66 -4.72
CA THR A 170 -5.61 2.12 -6.07
C THR A 170 -6.76 3.13 -6.08
N ALA A 171 -7.85 2.88 -5.36
CA ALA A 171 -8.98 3.81 -5.27
C ALA A 171 -8.54 5.17 -4.72
N SER A 172 -7.81 5.18 -3.60
CA SER A 172 -7.35 6.42 -2.97
C SER A 172 -6.34 7.18 -3.84
N GLY A 173 -5.45 6.47 -4.54
CA GLY A 173 -4.54 7.07 -5.51
C GLY A 173 -5.23 7.67 -6.73
N PHE A 174 -6.25 7.00 -7.29
CA PHE A 174 -7.07 7.54 -8.37
C PHE A 174 -7.92 8.74 -7.92
N THR A 175 -8.41 8.74 -6.68
CA THR A 175 -9.06 9.93 -6.09
C THR A 175 -8.08 11.11 -6.02
N LEU A 176 -6.84 10.87 -5.59
CA LEU A 176 -5.81 11.91 -5.56
C LEU A 176 -5.41 12.38 -6.97
N ALA A 177 -5.31 11.47 -7.93
CA ALA A 177 -5.08 11.81 -9.34
C ALA A 177 -6.21 12.66 -9.93
N THR A 178 -7.47 12.37 -9.55
CA THR A 178 -8.64 13.18 -9.93
C THR A 178 -8.52 14.60 -9.41
N ALA A 179 -8.14 14.76 -8.13
CA ALA A 179 -7.94 16.07 -7.52
C ALA A 179 -6.80 16.84 -8.21
N LEU A 180 -5.69 16.18 -8.52
CA LEU A 180 -4.57 16.77 -9.23
C LEU A 180 -4.93 17.19 -10.66
N ALA A 181 -5.59 16.33 -11.43
CA ALA A 181 -6.03 16.64 -12.79
C ALA A 181 -7.03 17.80 -12.81
N SER A 182 -7.93 17.85 -11.84
CA SER A 182 -8.88 18.95 -11.67
C SER A 182 -8.17 20.26 -11.37
N TYR A 183 -7.17 20.24 -10.48
CA TYR A 183 -6.33 21.40 -10.15
C TYR A 183 -5.57 21.92 -11.39
N LEU A 184 -5.05 21.02 -12.22
CA LEU A 184 -4.37 21.35 -13.49
C LEU A 184 -5.34 21.68 -14.64
N LYS A 185 -6.65 21.70 -14.40
CA LYS A 185 -7.70 22.00 -15.39
C LYS A 185 -7.73 21.03 -16.58
N LEU A 186 -7.36 19.78 -16.35
CA LEU A 186 -7.35 18.71 -17.34
C LEU A 186 -8.69 17.96 -17.31
N ALA A 187 -9.67 18.43 -18.07
CA ALA A 187 -11.06 17.97 -17.97
C ALA A 187 -11.22 16.47 -18.28
N GLU A 188 -10.59 15.99 -19.35
CA GLU A 188 -10.70 14.59 -19.77
C GLU A 188 -10.00 13.63 -18.79
N GLN A 189 -8.82 14.02 -18.28
CA GLN A 189 -8.09 13.28 -17.25
C GLN A 189 -8.85 13.27 -15.93
N THR A 190 -9.52 14.38 -15.58
CA THR A 190 -10.37 14.45 -14.39
C THR A 190 -11.53 13.46 -14.49
N GLN A 191 -12.19 13.39 -15.65
CA GLN A 191 -13.27 12.43 -15.89
C GLN A 191 -12.76 10.99 -15.89
N PHE A 192 -11.61 10.74 -16.54
CA PHE A 192 -10.98 9.43 -16.59
C PHE A 192 -10.61 8.92 -15.19
N PHE A 193 -9.85 9.70 -14.42
CA PHE A 193 -9.46 9.32 -13.06
C PHE A 193 -10.67 9.23 -12.14
N GLY A 194 -11.62 10.16 -12.24
CA GLY A 194 -12.81 10.19 -11.41
C GLY A 194 -13.72 8.99 -11.65
N GLY A 195 -13.92 8.60 -12.91
CA GLY A 195 -14.69 7.41 -13.28
C GLY A 195 -14.06 6.13 -12.70
N TRP A 196 -12.75 5.97 -12.84
CA TRP A 196 -12.03 4.85 -12.23
C TRP A 196 -12.01 4.90 -10.71
N ALA A 197 -11.86 6.08 -10.09
CA ALA A 197 -11.93 6.24 -8.64
C ALA A 197 -13.28 5.77 -8.08
N ILE A 198 -14.39 6.13 -8.73
CA ILE A 198 -15.74 5.67 -8.37
C ILE A 198 -15.86 4.16 -8.53
N ALA A 199 -15.46 3.62 -9.69
CA ALA A 199 -15.54 2.19 -9.96
C ALA A 199 -14.72 1.37 -8.95
N LEU A 200 -13.50 1.80 -8.66
CA LEU A 200 -12.62 1.18 -7.67
C LEU A 200 -13.18 1.30 -6.25
N THR A 201 -13.80 2.43 -5.90
CA THR A 201 -14.45 2.61 -4.59
C THR A 201 -15.64 1.67 -4.41
N ILE A 202 -16.42 1.45 -5.47
CA ILE A 202 -17.49 0.44 -5.46
C ILE A 202 -16.91 -0.97 -5.29
N ALA A 203 -15.83 -1.30 -6.00
CA ALA A 203 -15.14 -2.58 -5.84
C ALA A 203 -14.57 -2.77 -4.42
N VAL A 204 -14.00 -1.71 -3.82
CA VAL A 204 -13.59 -1.68 -2.41
C VAL A 204 -14.78 -1.98 -1.50
N PHE A 205 -15.93 -1.32 -1.71
CA PHE A 205 -17.12 -1.54 -0.88
C PHE A 205 -17.58 -3.01 -0.94
N ILE A 206 -17.67 -3.59 -2.15
CA ILE A 206 -18.08 -4.98 -2.34
C ILE A 206 -17.10 -5.95 -1.66
N THR A 207 -15.80 -5.79 -1.92
CA THR A 207 -14.77 -6.69 -1.37
C THR A 207 -14.60 -6.54 0.14
N ARG A 208 -14.86 -5.34 0.68
CA ARG A 208 -14.89 -5.09 2.12
C ARG A 208 -16.10 -5.75 2.76
N LEU A 209 -17.29 -5.62 2.18
CA LEU A 209 -18.49 -6.33 2.64
C LEU A 209 -18.28 -7.85 2.61
N ALA A 210 -17.71 -8.39 1.54
CA ALA A 210 -17.38 -9.81 1.44
C ALA A 210 -16.41 -10.27 2.56
N SER A 211 -15.39 -9.45 2.87
CA SER A 211 -14.46 -9.72 3.97
C SER A 211 -15.16 -9.71 5.33
N LEU A 212 -16.03 -8.72 5.59
CA LEU A 212 -16.79 -8.64 6.83
C LEU A 212 -17.77 -9.79 6.97
N TYR A 213 -18.54 -10.10 5.92
CA TYR A 213 -19.46 -11.22 5.90
C TYR A 213 -18.75 -12.54 6.17
N ARG A 214 -17.62 -12.80 5.48
CA ARG A 214 -16.76 -13.96 5.75
C ARG A 214 -16.38 -14.01 7.23
N ASN A 215 -15.92 -12.89 7.80
CA ASN A 215 -15.47 -12.84 9.18
C ASN A 215 -16.59 -13.18 10.18
N THR A 216 -17.85 -12.82 9.90
CA THR A 216 -18.99 -13.25 10.73
C THR A 216 -19.28 -14.76 10.68
N LYS A 217 -18.77 -15.45 9.65
CA LYS A 217 -18.98 -16.89 9.42
C LYS A 217 -17.74 -17.74 9.71
N ILE A 218 -16.65 -17.15 10.20
CA ILE A 218 -15.43 -17.89 10.53
C ILE A 218 -15.73 -18.90 11.64
N LYS A 219 -15.40 -20.17 11.39
CA LYS A 219 -15.34 -21.21 12.41
C LYS A 219 -13.90 -21.32 12.90
N HIS A 220 -13.61 -20.79 14.08
CA HIS A 220 -12.27 -20.81 14.65
C HIS A 220 -11.78 -22.25 14.82
N LYS A 221 -10.53 -22.50 14.41
CA LYS A 221 -9.90 -23.83 14.47
C LYS A 221 -9.50 -24.22 15.89
N SER A 222 -9.21 -23.23 16.72
CA SER A 222 -8.83 -23.38 18.12
C SER A 222 -9.81 -22.61 19.00
N SER A 223 -10.16 -23.21 20.13
CA SER A 223 -10.77 -22.56 21.28
C SER A 223 -9.74 -22.35 22.39
N VAL A 224 -10.06 -21.51 23.37
CA VAL A 224 -9.21 -21.33 24.56
C VAL A 224 -8.89 -22.67 25.21
N GLN A 225 -9.88 -23.57 25.31
CA GLN A 225 -9.78 -24.94 25.81
C GLN A 225 -8.70 -25.73 25.08
N THR A 226 -8.80 -25.80 23.75
CA THR A 226 -7.83 -26.55 22.93
C THR A 226 -6.44 -25.92 22.95
N ALA A 227 -6.34 -24.59 23.08
CA ALA A 227 -5.06 -23.88 23.11
C ALA A 227 -4.27 -24.16 24.39
N ILE A 228 -4.95 -24.39 25.52
CA ILE A 228 -4.31 -24.72 26.81
C ILE A 228 -4.42 -26.21 27.18
N GLY A 229 -4.98 -27.05 26.30
CA GLY A 229 -5.15 -28.49 26.52
C GLY A 229 -6.19 -28.87 27.58
N ILE A 230 -7.09 -27.96 27.98
CA ILE A 230 -8.09 -28.20 29.02
C ILE A 230 -9.40 -28.66 28.38
N ARG A 231 -9.97 -29.78 28.86
CA ARG A 231 -11.26 -30.32 28.38
C ARG A 231 -12.49 -29.70 29.03
N HIS A 232 -12.30 -28.87 30.07
CA HIS A 232 -13.39 -28.26 30.81
C HIS A 232 -14.09 -27.16 29.98
N ASN A 233 -15.43 -27.19 29.96
CA ASN A 233 -16.23 -26.32 29.08
C ASN A 233 -16.22 -24.85 29.51
N LYS A 234 -16.08 -24.59 30.81
CA LYS A 234 -16.00 -23.23 31.35
C LYS A 234 -14.55 -22.89 31.66
N ILE A 235 -14.04 -21.86 30.99
CA ILE A 235 -12.76 -21.23 31.28
C ILE A 235 -13.03 -19.78 31.65
N GLN A 236 -12.53 -19.35 32.81
CA GLN A 236 -12.58 -17.97 33.25
C GLN A 236 -11.14 -17.46 33.37
N GLN A 237 -10.82 -16.38 32.66
CA GLN A 237 -9.55 -15.69 32.82
C GLN A 237 -9.60 -14.89 34.13
N GLN A 238 -9.04 -15.44 35.21
CA GLN A 238 -9.00 -14.76 36.52
C GLN A 238 -7.90 -13.70 36.60
N SER A 239 -6.82 -13.85 35.83
CA SER A 239 -5.71 -12.92 35.75
C SER A 239 -5.16 -12.87 34.32
N GLN A 240 -4.71 -11.70 33.88
CA GLN A 240 -4.10 -11.50 32.56
C GLN A 240 -2.63 -11.97 32.49
N GLY A 241 -2.08 -12.46 33.61
CA GLY A 241 -0.66 -12.81 33.73
C GLY A 241 0.24 -11.58 33.75
N ALA A 242 1.56 -11.79 33.85
CA ALA A 242 2.56 -10.70 33.88
C ALA A 242 2.84 -10.06 32.51
N MET A 243 2.41 -10.72 31.42
CA MET A 243 2.59 -10.26 30.04
C MET A 243 1.41 -9.40 29.52
N GLY A 244 0.31 -9.34 30.27
CA GLY A 244 -0.83 -8.45 30.02
C GLY A 244 -0.82 -7.26 30.98
N GLY A 245 -1.56 -6.20 30.65
CA GLY A 245 -1.70 -5.05 31.54
C GLY A 245 -2.40 -5.43 32.84
N SER A 246 -1.64 -5.52 33.93
CA SER A 246 -2.10 -5.79 35.29
C SER A 246 -2.02 -4.54 36.17
N PHE A 247 -2.63 -4.59 37.36
CA PHE A 247 -2.41 -3.59 38.41
C PHE A 247 -0.92 -3.39 38.66
N ASN A 248 -0.15 -4.49 38.76
CA ASN A 248 1.28 -4.40 39.01
C ASN A 248 2.06 -3.71 37.89
N THR A 249 1.70 -3.96 36.63
CA THR A 249 2.35 -3.28 35.49
C THR A 249 1.97 -1.80 35.35
N ARG A 250 0.91 -1.35 36.03
CA ARG A 250 0.45 0.05 36.02
C ARG A 250 0.98 0.82 37.23
N GLU A 251 0.89 0.22 38.41
CA GLU A 251 1.23 0.84 39.69
C GLU A 251 2.75 0.83 39.94
N TYR A 252 3.41 -0.32 39.75
CA TYR A 252 4.83 -0.47 40.07
C TYR A 252 5.79 -0.06 38.94
N PHE A 253 5.26 0.29 37.76
CA PHE A 253 6.04 1.00 36.72
C PHE A 253 5.94 2.52 36.86
N HIS A 254 5.39 3.03 37.98
CA HIS A 254 5.32 4.45 38.32
C HIS A 254 4.70 5.34 37.24
N GLY A 255 3.66 4.84 36.55
CA GLY A 255 2.99 5.60 35.50
C GLY A 255 3.82 5.80 34.22
N LYS A 256 4.94 5.08 34.04
CA LYS A 256 5.62 5.03 32.75
C LYS A 256 4.69 4.43 31.70
N THR A 257 4.30 5.23 30.73
CA THR A 257 3.56 4.78 29.56
C THR A 257 4.50 4.06 28.61
N ALA A 258 3.96 3.26 27.68
CA ALA A 258 4.73 2.45 26.72
C ALA A 258 5.72 3.24 25.82
N LEU A 259 5.78 4.56 25.97
CA LEU A 259 6.76 5.46 25.37
C LEU A 259 8.04 5.67 26.23
N PHE A 260 8.12 5.14 27.47
CA PHE A 260 9.22 5.37 28.42
C PHE A 260 9.53 4.20 29.37
#